data_AF-A0A7Z0SE87-F1
#
_entry.id   AF-A0A7Z0SE87-F1
#
_cell.length_a   1.000
_cell.length_b   1.000
_cell.length_c   1.000
_cell.angle_alpha   90.00
_cell.angle_beta   90.00
_cell.angle_gamma   90.00
#
_symmetry.space_group_name_H-M   'P 1'
#
loop_
_entity.id
_entity.type
_entity.pdbx_description
1 polymer ?
#
loop_
_entity_poly.entity_id
_entity_poly.type
_entity_poly.pdbx_seq_one_letter_code
_entity_poly.pdbx_strand_id
1 'polypeptide(L)'
;MSLVDFCRLIATFDVFVSTSTGPMHLAGALNIKTLSFFGASLFASSKRWATISDPEKQANFEVAQNYGQDFYQAVENKLITLCSKPSV
;
A
#
# COMPACT_ATOMS: atom_id res chain seq x y z
N MET A 1 -15.89 12.85 -11.02
CA MET A 1 -15.89 12.17 -9.71
C MET A 1 -15.38 13.15 -8.68
N SER A 2 -16.08 13.37 -7.57
CA SER A 2 -15.55 14.21 -6.48
C SER A 2 -14.51 13.44 -5.66
N LEU A 3 -13.72 14.14 -4.84
CA LEU A 3 -12.80 13.50 -3.89
C LEU A 3 -13.55 12.56 -2.93
N VAL A 4 -14.74 12.97 -2.49
CA VAL A 4 -15.58 12.16 -1.58
C VAL A 4 -16.03 10.87 -2.26
N ASP A 5 -16.43 10.93 -3.53
CA ASP A 5 -16.83 9.72 -4.28
C ASP A 5 -15.65 8.76 -4.46
N PHE A 6 -14.46 9.31 -4.66
CA PHE A 6 -13.25 8.49 -4.74
C PHE A 6 -12.92 7.82 -3.40
N CYS A 7 -13.03 8.54 -2.29
CA CYS A 7 -12.89 7.95 -0.95
C CYS A 7 -13.93 6.86 -0.68
N ARG A 8 -15.19 7.07 -1.08
CA ARG A 8 -16.23 6.04 -0.97
C ARG A 8 -15.90 4.79 -1.77
N LEU A 9 -15.36 4.95 -2.98
CA LEU A 9 -14.89 3.83 -3.79
C LEU A 9 -13.75 3.08 -3.08
N ILE A 10 -12.72 3.79 -2.62
CA ILE A 10 -11.59 3.19 -1.90
C ILE A 10 -12.06 2.40 -0.68
N ALA A 11 -13.03 2.92 0.08
CA ALA A 11 -13.58 2.28 1.27
C ALA A 11 -14.24 0.90 1.00
N THR A 12 -14.53 0.56 -0.25
CA THR A 12 -15.09 -0.75 -0.62
C THR A 12 -14.03 -1.82 -0.90
N PHE A 13 -12.76 -1.45 -0.94
CA PHE A 13 -11.67 -2.38 -1.24
C PHE A 13 -11.09 -3.01 0.01
N ASP A 14 -10.76 -4.30 -0.06
CA ASP A 14 -10.01 -4.99 0.99
C ASP A 14 -8.55 -4.52 1.06
N VAL A 15 -7.95 -4.24 -0.10
CA VAL A 15 -6.56 -3.81 -0.27
C VAL A 15 -6.47 -2.75 -1.37
N PHE A 16 -5.74 -1.67 -1.12
CA PHE A 16 -5.45 -0.62 -2.11
C PHE A 16 -3.99 -0.67 -2.53
N VAL A 17 -3.73 -0.88 -3.82
CA VAL A 17 -2.36 -0.97 -4.37
C VAL A 17 -2.01 0.34 -5.07
N SER A 18 -0.89 0.98 -4.73
CA SER A 18 -0.52 2.26 -5.34
C SER A 18 0.98 2.57 -5.34
N THR A 19 1.42 3.31 -6.35
CA THR A 19 2.71 4.01 -6.36
C THR A 19 2.55 5.52 -6.09
N SER A 20 1.30 5.99 -5.97
CA SER A 20 0.97 7.40 -5.79
C SER A 20 0.68 7.70 -4.33
N THR A 21 1.45 8.62 -3.74
CA THR A 21 1.34 8.95 -2.32
C THR A 21 -0.02 9.57 -1.99
N GLY A 22 -0.62 10.40 -2.86
CA GLY A 22 -1.92 11.02 -2.61
C GLY A 22 -3.06 10.00 -2.39
N PRO A 23 -3.39 9.15 -3.38
CA PRO A 23 -4.39 8.10 -3.24
C PRO A 23 -4.08 7.12 -2.11
N MET A 24 -2.80 6.77 -1.91
CA MET A 24 -2.37 5.94 -0.79
C MET A 24 -2.72 6.58 0.57
N HIS A 25 -2.51 7.89 0.75
CA HIS A 25 -2.91 8.59 1.99
C HIS A 25 -4.42 8.62 2.18
N LEU A 26 -5.20 8.71 1.10
CA LEU A 26 -6.67 8.58 1.19
C LEU A 26 -7.06 7.17 1.67
N ALA A 27 -6.45 6.11 1.14
CA ALA A 27 -6.67 4.75 1.61
C ALA A 27 -6.24 4.55 3.07
N GLY A 28 -5.10 5.12 3.46
CA GLY A 28 -4.64 5.11 4.85
C GLY A 28 -5.57 5.87 5.81
N ALA A 29 -6.10 7.02 5.40
CA ALA A 29 -7.08 7.78 6.20
C ALA A 29 -8.39 7.02 6.41
N LEU A 30 -8.77 6.15 5.47
CA LEU A 30 -9.91 5.24 5.56
C LEU A 30 -9.57 3.92 6.26
N ASN A 31 -8.33 3.78 6.73
CA ASN A 31 -7.79 2.59 7.39
C ASN A 31 -7.95 1.29 6.57
N ILE A 32 -7.86 1.41 5.24
CA ILE A 32 -7.79 0.31 4.28
C ILE A 32 -6.35 -0.20 4.21
N LYS A 33 -6.17 -1.52 4.01
CA LYS A 33 -4.84 -2.12 3.83
C LYS A 33 -4.19 -1.54 2.57
N THR A 34 -2.95 -1.09 2.67
CA THR A 34 -2.23 -0.52 1.53
C THR A 34 -1.05 -1.40 1.14
N LEU A 35 -0.90 -1.63 -0.17
CA LEU A 35 0.32 -2.18 -0.76
C LEU A 35 0.96 -1.09 -1.62
N SER A 36 2.06 -0.52 -1.14
CA SER A 36 2.62 0.72 -1.67
C SER A 36 4.07 0.55 -2.10
N PHE A 37 4.42 1.15 -3.23
CA PHE A 37 5.76 1.06 -3.80
C PHE A 37 6.44 2.42 -3.80
N PHE A 38 7.67 2.44 -3.31
CA PHE A 38 8.48 3.62 -3.08
C PHE A 38 9.80 3.52 -3.85
N GLY A 39 10.39 4.67 -4.16
CA GLY A 39 11.73 4.70 -4.72
C GLY A 39 12.78 4.40 -3.63
N ALA A 40 13.94 3.90 -4.05
CA ALA A 40 15.06 3.60 -3.14
C ALA A 40 15.81 4.84 -2.59
N SER A 41 15.32 6.06 -2.84
CA SER A 41 15.95 7.29 -2.34
C SER A 41 15.29 7.77 -1.04
N LEU A 42 16.05 8.47 -0.18
CA LEU A 42 15.52 9.02 1.07
C LEU A 42 14.30 9.92 0.84
N PHE A 43 14.30 10.69 -0.26
CA PHE A 43 13.19 11.57 -0.62
C PHE A 43 11.94 10.85 -1.11
N ALA A 44 12.08 9.61 -1.56
CA ALA A 44 10.98 8.82 -2.13
C ALA A 44 10.64 7.58 -1.28
N SER A 45 11.23 7.41 -0.09
CA SER A 45 11.08 6.22 0.74
C SER A 45 9.84 6.26 1.66
N SER A 46 9.39 5.08 2.08
CA SER A 46 8.28 4.95 3.02
C SER A 46 8.57 5.59 4.39
N LYS A 47 9.84 5.69 4.80
CA LYS A 47 10.26 6.36 6.05
C LYS A 47 9.74 7.80 6.16
N ARG A 48 9.54 8.47 5.02
CA ARG A 48 9.02 9.84 4.95
C ARG A 48 7.56 9.92 4.56
N TRP A 49 7.10 8.97 3.73
CA TRP A 49 5.81 9.07 3.05
C TRP A 49 4.83 7.93 3.38
N ALA A 50 5.14 7.08 4.36
CA ALA A 50 4.19 6.09 4.87
C ALA A 50 2.92 6.77 5.40
N THR A 51 1.80 6.05 5.33
CA THR A 51 0.51 6.58 5.76
C THR A 51 0.39 6.62 7.28
N ILE A 52 -0.66 7.28 7.78
CA ILE A 52 -0.97 7.38 9.21
C ILE A 52 -1.85 6.23 9.74
N SER A 53 -2.15 5.22 8.92
CA SER A 53 -3.02 4.10 9.31
C SER A 53 -2.33 3.13 10.27
N ASP A 54 -3.06 2.13 10.75
CA ASP A 54 -2.49 1.08 11.60
C ASP A 54 -1.26 0.45 10.92
N PRO A 55 -0.08 0.36 11.57
CA PRO A 55 1.14 -0.14 10.93
C PRO A 55 0.99 -1.54 10.32
N GLU A 56 0.15 -2.39 10.90
CA GLU A 56 -0.15 -3.74 10.40
C GLU A 56 -0.86 -3.74 9.04
N LYS A 57 -1.54 -2.65 8.71
CA LYS A 57 -2.24 -2.46 7.42
C LYS A 57 -1.35 -1.83 6.36
N GLN A 58 -0.13 -1.46 6.70
CA GLN A 58 0.81 -0.84 5.77
C GLN A 58 1.80 -1.87 5.25
N ALA A 59 1.75 -2.16 3.94
CA ALA A 59 2.78 -2.92 3.25
C ALA A 59 3.53 -2.00 2.28
N ASN A 60 4.68 -1.52 2.70
CA ASN A 60 5.50 -0.59 1.94
C ASN A 60 6.75 -1.31 1.40
N PHE A 61 7.03 -1.15 0.10
CA PHE A 61 8.17 -1.76 -0.57
C PHE A 61 9.00 -0.71 -1.29
N GLU A 62 10.28 -0.59 -0.94
CA GLU A 62 11.25 0.17 -1.72
C GLU A 62 11.74 -0.66 -2.91
N VAL A 63 11.43 -0.22 -4.13
CA VAL A 63 11.78 -0.93 -5.36
C VAL A 63 13.17 -0.50 -5.82
N ALA A 64 14.11 -1.46 -5.86
CA ALA A 64 15.43 -1.26 -6.44
C ALA A 64 15.36 -1.28 -7.98
N GLN A 65 16.32 -0.63 -8.66
CA GLN A 65 16.36 -0.60 -10.13
C GLN A 65 16.48 -2.00 -10.76
N ASN A 66 17.22 -2.91 -10.09
CA ASN A 66 17.45 -4.28 -10.54
C ASN A 66 16.93 -5.27 -9.50
N TYR A 67 15.62 -5.25 -9.22
CA TYR A 67 15.02 -6.22 -8.29
C TYR A 67 15.00 -7.62 -8.91
N GLY A 68 15.26 -8.65 -8.09
CA GLY A 68 15.25 -10.05 -8.50
C GLY A 68 13.93 -10.76 -8.21
N GLN A 69 13.88 -12.05 -8.54
CA GLN A 69 12.70 -12.90 -8.31
C GLN A 69 12.30 -12.97 -6.82
N ASP A 70 13.27 -12.97 -5.90
CA ASP A 70 13.00 -13.05 -4.47
C ASP A 70 12.20 -11.84 -3.96
N PHE A 71 12.49 -10.64 -4.48
CA PHE A 71 11.74 -9.43 -4.15
C PHE A 71 10.30 -9.52 -4.68
N TYR A 72 10.14 -9.97 -5.94
CA TYR A 72 8.82 -10.18 -6.52
C TYR A 72 8.00 -11.17 -5.67
N GLN A 73 8.60 -12.30 -5.27
CA GLN A 73 7.93 -13.30 -4.46
C GLN A 73 7.52 -12.76 -3.09
N ALA A 74 8.36 -11.92 -2.47
CA ALA A 74 8.02 -11.27 -1.21
C ALA A 74 6.80 -10.35 -1.33
N VAL A 75 6.72 -9.57 -2.40
CA VAL A 75 5.56 -8.70 -2.71
C VAL A 75 4.31 -9.55 -2.94
N GLU A 76 4.42 -10.60 -3.76
CA GLU A 76 3.31 -11.50 -4.09
C GLU A 76 2.75 -12.20 -2.85
N ASN A 77 3.63 -12.78 -2.02
CA ASN A 77 3.25 -13.44 -0.77
C ASN A 77 2.57 -12.46 0.20
N LYS A 78 3.07 -11.22 0.26
CA LYS A 78 2.45 -10.18 1.10
C LYS A 78 1.07 -9.81 0.59
N LEU A 79 0.89 -9.66 -0.73
CA LEU A 79 -0.42 -9.38 -1.33
C LEU A 79 -1.42 -10.50 -1.04
N ILE A 80 -1.01 -11.77 -1.22
CA ILE A 80 -1.84 -12.93 -0.88
C ILE A 80 -2.26 -12.87 0.59
N THR A 81 -1.33 -12.60 1.49
CA THR A 81 -1.61 -12.48 2.94
C THR A 81 -2.59 -11.36 3.25
N LEU A 82 -2.49 -10.20 2.57
CA LEU A 82 -3.39 -9.07 2.77
C LEU A 82 -4.81 -9.37 2.28
N CYS A 83 -4.95 -10.13 1.18
CA CYS A 83 -6.23 -10.52 0.60
C CYS A 83 -6.90 -11.69 1.34
N SER A 84 -6.13 -12.50 2.08
CA SER A 84 -6.69 -13.56 2.92
C SER A 84 -7.59 -12.96 4.00
N LYS A 85 -8.82 -13.48 4.09
CA LYS A 85 -9.76 -13.11 5.16
C LYS A 85 -9.25 -13.67 6.49
N PRO A 86 -9.40 -12.95 7.62
CA PRO A 86 -9.14 -13.54 8.92
C PRO A 86 -10.04 -14.77 9.08
N SER A 87 -9.44 -15.89 9.45
CA SER A 87 -10.16 -17.10 9.84
C SER A 87 -11.09 -16.74 10.99
N VAL A 88 -12.40 -16.79 10.75
CA VAL A 88 -13.43 -16.65 11.78
C VAL A 88 -13.38 -17.87 12.69
#